data_AF-A0AAV5FLZ3-F1
#
_entry.id   AF-A0AAV5FLZ3-F1
#
_cell.length_a   1.000
_cell.length_b   1.000
_cell.length_c   1.000
_cell.angle_alpha   90.00
_cell.angle_beta   90.00
_cell.angle_gamma   90.00
#
_symmetry.space_group_name_H-M   'P 1'
#
loop_
_entity.id
_entity.type
_entity.pdbx_description
1 polymer ?
#
loop_
_entity_poly.entity_id
_entity_poly.type
_entity_poly.pdbx_seq_one_letter_code
_entity_poly.pdbx_strand_id
1 'polypeptide(L)'
;MEFSVVDLPPEIKGEYKTIVELREDRLGLVVLDDRVLHIDVKTLEDDGAGANDWWHDRAISLPNFHWTMTGSVKGYVLLRGILRGYSEFWNFFENKPDAYYFTLDLKTFVIERLCMLEFDSLSDHLYASFPPPLSPPTI
;
A
#
# COMPACT_ATOMS: atom_id res chain seq x y z
N MET A 1 -1.50 21.32 9.37
CA MET A 1 -1.64 20.26 8.36
C MET A 1 -1.84 20.98 7.04
N GLU A 2 -0.86 20.90 6.14
CA GLU A 2 -0.98 21.43 4.78
C GLU A 2 -1.46 20.32 3.87
N PHE A 3 -2.33 20.67 2.92
CA PHE A 3 -2.83 19.76 1.91
C PHE A 3 -2.33 20.25 0.55
N SER A 4 -1.84 19.33 -0.26
CA SER A 4 -1.45 19.59 -1.65
C SER A 4 -2.31 18.73 -2.58
N VAL A 5 -2.64 19.27 -3.74
CA VAL A 5 -3.36 18.56 -4.81
C VAL A 5 -2.35 18.26 -5.90
N VAL A 6 -2.27 17.00 -6.31
CA VAL A 6 -1.40 16.55 -7.40
C VAL A 6 -2.23 15.86 -8.47
N ASP A 7 -1.96 16.19 -9.73
CA ASP A 7 -2.56 15.49 -10.86
C ASP A 7 -1.98 14.08 -10.98
N LEU A 8 -2.85 13.10 -11.19
CA LEU A 8 -2.49 11.72 -11.43
C LEU A 8 -2.22 11.47 -12.92
N PRO A 9 -1.35 10.50 -13.28
CA PRO A 9 -1.15 10.14 -14.67
C PRO A 9 -2.47 9.65 -15.32
N PRO A 10 -2.66 9.90 -16.63
CA PRO A 10 -3.95 9.73 -17.30
C PRO A 10 -4.35 8.26 -17.49
N GLU A 11 -3.38 7.35 -17.56
CA GLU A 11 -3.62 5.90 -17.64
C GLU A 11 -3.03 5.19 -16.42
N ILE A 12 -3.73 5.21 -15.28
CA ILE A 12 -3.36 4.32 -14.17
C ILE A 12 -4.17 3.03 -14.29
N LYS A 13 -3.52 1.95 -14.72
CA LYS A 13 -4.07 0.59 -14.73
C LYS A 13 -3.72 -0.10 -13.41
N GLY A 14 -4.67 -0.81 -12.81
CA GLY A 14 -4.48 -1.51 -11.54
C GLY A 14 -5.65 -1.31 -10.57
N GLU A 15 -5.91 -2.32 -9.76
CA GLU A 15 -7.03 -2.37 -8.83
C GLU A 15 -6.81 -1.49 -7.60
N TYR A 16 -5.58 -1.46 -7.06
CA TYR A 16 -5.25 -0.70 -5.85
C TYR A 16 -4.16 0.33 -6.12
N LYS A 17 -4.34 1.53 -5.59
CA LYS A 17 -3.48 2.69 -5.82
C LYS A 17 -3.32 3.48 -4.52
N THR A 18 -2.11 3.96 -4.24
CA THR A 18 -1.86 4.86 -3.12
C THR A 18 -0.75 5.83 -3.48
N ILE A 19 -0.86 7.04 -2.95
CA ILE A 19 0.18 8.05 -3.05
C ILE A 19 1.02 7.98 -1.78
N VAL A 20 2.34 7.98 -1.94
CA VAL A 20 3.31 7.92 -0.86
C VAL A 20 4.32 9.04 -1.01
N GLU A 21 4.71 9.62 0.11
CA GLU A 21 5.83 10.54 0.15
C GLU A 21 7.14 9.75 0.08
N LEU A 22 7.97 10.08 -0.89
CA LEU A 22 9.33 9.55 -1.03
C LEU A 22 10.32 10.56 -0.44
N ARG A 23 11.60 10.19 -0.39
CA ARG A 23 12.64 11.13 0.03
C ARG A 23 12.88 12.19 -1.06
N GLU A 24 13.44 13.32 -0.64
CA GLU A 24 13.94 14.39 -1.53
C GLU A 24 12.82 15.07 -2.34
N ASP A 25 11.69 15.41 -1.68
CA ASP A 25 10.58 16.13 -2.31
C ASP A 25 10.05 15.44 -3.57
N ARG A 26 9.91 14.11 -3.48
CA ARG A 26 9.31 13.27 -4.51
C ARG A 26 8.07 12.58 -4.00
N LEU A 27 7.11 12.40 -4.89
CA LEU A 27 5.92 11.59 -4.67
C LEU A 27 6.05 10.28 -5.44
N GLY A 28 5.56 9.21 -4.82
CA GLY A 28 5.41 7.91 -5.44
C GLY A 28 3.94 7.56 -5.56
N LEU A 29 3.55 7.05 -6.72
CA LEU A 29 2.25 6.42 -6.96
C LEU A 29 2.51 4.91 -7.00
N VAL A 30 2.14 4.22 -5.92
CA VAL A 30 2.26 2.76 -5.85
C VAL A 30 0.97 2.16 -6.38
N VAL A 31 1.13 1.27 -7.35
CA VAL A 31 0.03 0.66 -8.08
C VAL A 31 0.18 -0.85 -8.05
N LEU A 32 -0.92 -1.52 -7.69
CA LEU A 32 -1.03 -2.97 -7.66
C LEU A 32 -2.04 -3.41 -8.72
N ASP A 33 -1.55 -4.17 -9.68
CA ASP A 33 -2.32 -4.75 -10.78
C ASP A 33 -2.19 -6.28 -10.76
N ASP A 34 -3.23 -6.97 -10.26
CA ASP A 34 -3.26 -8.41 -9.96
C ASP A 34 -2.07 -8.86 -9.08
N ARG A 35 -0.94 -9.20 -9.72
CA ARG A 35 0.30 -9.67 -9.08
C ARG A 35 1.51 -8.86 -9.50
N VAL A 36 1.32 -7.68 -10.09
CA VAL A 36 2.41 -6.76 -10.43
C VAL A 36 2.27 -5.53 -9.57
N LEU A 37 3.28 -5.28 -8.74
CA LEU A 37 3.39 -4.08 -7.95
C LEU A 37 4.42 -3.17 -8.60
N HIS A 38 4.03 -1.96 -8.94
CA HIS A 38 4.93 -0.96 -9.50
C HIS A 38 4.78 0.38 -8.80
N ILE A 39 5.81 1.22 -8.98
CA ILE A 39 5.81 2.59 -8.50
C ILE A 39 6.21 3.53 -9.64
N ASP A 40 5.37 4.53 -9.83
CA ASP A 40 5.68 5.69 -10.68
C ASP A 40 6.05 6.86 -9.76
N VAL A 41 7.03 7.67 -10.16
CA VAL A 41 7.58 8.75 -9.34
C VAL A 41 7.38 10.09 -10.04
N LYS A 42 7.15 11.14 -9.24
CA LYS A 42 7.10 12.53 -9.68
C LYS A 42 7.88 13.41 -8.70
N THR A 43 8.67 14.36 -9.22
CA THR A 43 9.32 15.40 -8.42
C THR A 43 8.33 16.53 -8.14
N LEU A 44 8.35 17.09 -6.93
CA LEU A 44 7.50 18.23 -6.55
C LEU A 44 8.05 19.57 -7.06
N GLU A 45 9.35 19.64 -7.33
CA GLU A 45 9.98 20.76 -8.06
C GLU A 45 9.76 20.58 -9.57
N ASP A 46 8.84 21.34 -10.19
CA ASP A 46 8.87 21.57 -11.65
C ASP A 46 8.26 22.93 -12.07
N ASP A 47 9.16 23.88 -12.33
CA ASP A 47 9.42 24.78 -13.49
C ASP A 47 8.29 25.21 -14.45
N GLY A 48 7.02 24.90 -14.19
CA GLY A 48 5.90 25.46 -14.98
C GLY A 48 5.77 24.92 -16.41
N ALA A 49 6.45 23.80 -16.74
CA ALA A 49 6.20 23.07 -17.98
C ALA A 49 5.06 22.06 -17.76
N GLY A 50 3.92 22.29 -18.42
CA GLY A 50 2.75 21.44 -18.28
C GLY A 50 2.93 20.03 -18.88
N ALA A 51 2.22 19.09 -18.24
CA ALA A 51 1.86 17.72 -18.65
C ALA A 51 2.71 16.56 -18.10
N ASN A 52 2.20 15.94 -17.02
CA ASN A 52 2.46 14.56 -16.57
C ASN A 52 3.94 14.15 -16.36
N ASP A 53 4.57 14.74 -15.36
CA ASP A 53 5.95 14.43 -14.93
C ASP A 53 6.05 13.14 -14.09
N TRP A 54 5.11 12.21 -14.26
CA TRP A 54 5.20 10.89 -13.65
C TRP A 54 6.00 9.97 -14.57
N TRP A 55 7.04 9.33 -14.03
CA TRP A 55 7.79 8.29 -14.75
C TRP A 55 7.80 6.99 -13.98
N HIS A 56 7.83 5.88 -14.72
CA HIS A 56 7.94 4.56 -14.13
C HIS A 56 9.34 4.35 -13.53
N ASP A 57 9.41 3.97 -12.26
CA ASP A 57 10.68 3.75 -11.55
C ASP A 57 11.02 2.25 -11.50
N ARG A 58 10.11 1.42 -10.99
CA ARG A 58 10.35 -0.02 -10.83
C ARG A 58 9.07 -0.82 -10.63
N ALA A 59 9.18 -2.12 -10.91
CA ALA A 59 8.11 -3.10 -10.76
C ALA A 59 8.65 -4.43 -10.22
N ILE A 60 7.81 -5.16 -9.48
CA ILE A 60 8.06 -6.51 -9.01
C ILE A 60 6.83 -7.40 -9.20
N SER A 61 7.06 -8.68 -9.45
CA SER A 61 6.00 -9.68 -9.46
C SER A 61 5.80 -10.26 -8.07
N LEU A 62 4.55 -10.35 -7.65
CA LEU A 62 4.14 -10.85 -6.36
C LEU A 62 3.82 -12.35 -6.42
N PRO A 63 4.00 -13.09 -5.31
CA PRO A 63 3.54 -14.46 -5.17
C PRO A 63 2.03 -14.64 -5.41
N ASN A 64 1.57 -15.89 -5.50
CA ASN A 64 0.20 -16.25 -5.88
C ASN A 64 -0.86 -16.01 -4.78
N PHE A 65 -1.05 -14.75 -4.41
CA PHE A 65 -2.13 -14.28 -3.54
C PHE A 65 -3.08 -13.37 -4.33
N HIS A 66 -4.29 -13.20 -3.80
CA HIS A 66 -5.11 -12.02 -4.03
C HIS A 66 -4.60 -10.93 -3.10
N TRP A 67 -4.03 -9.89 -3.71
CA TRP A 67 -3.38 -8.81 -3.01
C TRP A 67 -4.32 -7.63 -2.86
N THR A 68 -4.28 -6.99 -1.70
CA THR A 68 -4.92 -5.71 -1.43
C THR A 68 -3.95 -4.80 -0.69
N MET A 69 -4.07 -3.50 -0.87
CA MET A 69 -3.29 -2.52 -0.12
C MET A 69 -4.16 -1.91 0.97
N THR A 70 -3.71 -1.98 2.22
CA THR A 70 -4.52 -1.59 3.39
C THR A 70 -4.05 -0.28 4.02
N GLY A 71 -2.82 0.15 3.76
CA GLY A 71 -2.33 1.45 4.23
C GLY A 71 -0.89 1.72 3.83
N SER A 72 -0.44 2.94 4.11
CA SER A 72 0.95 3.36 3.95
C SER A 72 1.40 4.15 5.18
N VAL A 73 2.67 3.99 5.54
CA VAL A 73 3.30 4.71 6.65
C VAL A 73 4.75 5.00 6.30
N LYS A 74 5.13 6.27 6.32
CA LYS A 74 6.51 6.80 6.27
C LYS A 74 7.58 5.83 5.70
N GLY A 75 7.52 5.60 4.39
CA GLY A 75 8.47 4.75 3.67
C GLY A 75 8.05 3.29 3.47
N TYR A 76 6.87 2.89 3.95
CA TYR A 76 6.34 1.55 3.81
C TYR A 76 4.89 1.54 3.32
N VAL A 77 4.53 0.48 2.62
CA VAL A 77 3.15 0.15 2.26
C VAL A 77 2.79 -1.20 2.89
N LEU A 78 1.64 -1.27 3.55
CA LEU A 78 1.08 -2.53 4.04
C LEU A 78 0.29 -3.21 2.92
N LEU A 79 0.71 -4.42 2.61
CA LEU A 79 0.06 -5.33 1.70
C LEU A 79 -0.59 -6.46 2.50
N ARG A 80 -1.79 -6.83 2.08
CA ARG A 80 -2.52 -7.99 2.57
C ARG A 80 -2.69 -8.96 1.41
N GLY A 81 -2.36 -10.23 1.64
CA GLY A 81 -2.41 -11.29 0.65
C GLY A 81 -3.21 -12.48 1.15
N ILE A 82 -4.13 -12.99 0.33
CA ILE A 82 -4.82 -14.26 0.61
C ILE A 82 -4.59 -15.24 -0.52
N LEU A 83 -4.29 -16.49 -0.20
CA LEU A 83 -3.86 -17.45 -1.21
C LEU A 83 -4.95 -17.64 -2.28
N ARG A 84 -4.57 -17.42 -3.55
CA ARG A 84 -5.44 -17.54 -4.72
C ARG A 84 -5.86 -19.01 -4.87
N GLY A 85 -7.12 -19.30 -4.57
CA GLY A 85 -7.67 -20.65 -4.40
C GLY A 85 -8.71 -20.73 -3.27
N TYR A 86 -8.53 -19.94 -2.22
CA TYR A 86 -9.58 -19.73 -1.20
C TYR A 86 -10.50 -18.56 -1.57
N SER A 87 -10.08 -17.74 -2.53
CA SER A 87 -10.69 -16.45 -2.82
C SER A 87 -11.91 -16.47 -3.75
N GLU A 88 -12.17 -17.57 -4.45
CA GLU A 88 -13.36 -17.66 -5.30
C GLU A 88 -14.64 -17.93 -4.48
N PHE A 89 -14.49 -18.20 -3.18
CA PHE A 89 -15.55 -18.69 -2.30
C PHE A 89 -15.64 -17.94 -0.96
N TRP A 90 -15.14 -16.70 -0.87
CA TRP A 90 -15.16 -15.88 0.34
C TRP A 90 -16.52 -15.79 1.04
N ASN A 91 -17.60 -15.79 0.26
CA ASN A 91 -18.97 -15.69 0.76
C ASN A 91 -19.57 -17.03 1.20
N PHE A 92 -18.86 -18.15 0.98
CA PHE A 92 -19.39 -19.51 1.15
C PHE A 92 -18.71 -20.32 2.26
N PHE A 93 -17.61 -19.85 2.83
CA PHE A 93 -16.93 -20.58 3.89
C PHE A 93 -17.37 -20.10 5.28
N GLU A 94 -17.73 -21.05 6.14
CA GLU A 94 -17.87 -20.84 7.59
C GLU A 94 -16.51 -20.46 8.23
N ASN A 95 -15.40 -20.89 7.61
CA ASN A 95 -14.03 -20.58 8.01
C ASN A 95 -13.40 -19.59 7.02
N LYS A 96 -13.18 -18.35 7.46
CA LYS A 96 -12.46 -17.38 6.65
C LYS A 96 -11.00 -17.82 6.45
N PRO A 97 -10.45 -17.67 5.24
CA PRO A 97 -9.07 -18.06 4.98
C PRO A 97 -8.09 -17.12 5.71
N ASP A 98 -6.91 -17.65 5.99
CA ASP A 98 -5.83 -16.90 6.62
C ASP A 98 -5.42 -15.70 5.75
N ALA A 99 -5.22 -14.56 6.41
CA ALA A 99 -4.69 -13.36 5.79
C ALA A 99 -3.21 -13.20 6.13
N TYR A 100 -2.39 -13.00 5.11
CA TYR A 100 -0.96 -12.77 5.27
C TYR A 100 -0.65 -11.29 5.08
N TYR A 101 0.13 -10.72 5.99
CA TYR A 101 0.49 -9.31 5.98
C TYR A 101 1.95 -9.15 5.62
N PHE A 102 2.22 -8.15 4.78
CA PHE A 102 3.54 -7.87 4.27
C PHE A 102 3.81 -6.38 4.24
N THR A 103 5.04 -5.99 4.49
CA THR A 103 5.51 -4.63 4.25
C THR A 103 6.27 -4.58 2.94
N LEU A 104 5.96 -3.59 2.13
CA LEU A 104 6.82 -3.12 1.05
C LEU A 104 7.66 -1.96 1.57
N ASP A 105 8.98 -2.09 1.59
CA ASP A 105 9.89 -0.96 1.80
C ASP A 105 9.98 -0.15 0.49
N LEU A 106 9.56 1.11 0.52
CA LEU A 106 9.59 1.99 -0.67
C LEU A 106 11.00 2.41 -1.08
N LYS A 107 11.98 2.35 -0.18
CA LYS A 107 13.37 2.67 -0.52
C LYS A 107 14.01 1.51 -1.27
N THR A 108 13.90 0.29 -0.74
CA THR A 108 14.55 -0.90 -1.32
C THR A 108 13.68 -1.66 -2.31
N PHE A 109 12.36 -1.41 -2.27
CA PHE A 109 11.34 -2.12 -3.04
C PHE A 109 11.32 -3.63 -2.78
N VAL A 110 11.63 -4.00 -1.54
CA VAL A 110 11.61 -5.37 -1.04
C VAL A 110 10.34 -5.60 -0.24
N ILE A 111 9.78 -6.81 -0.37
CA ILE A 111 8.61 -7.26 0.38
C ILE A 111 9.05 -8.22 1.47
N GLU A 112 8.60 -7.95 2.69
CA GLU A 112 8.83 -8.79 3.85
C GLU A 112 7.51 -9.20 4.48
N ARG A 113 7.39 -10.47 4.88
CA ARG A 113 6.21 -10.97 5.59
C ARG A 113 6.26 -10.54 7.05
N LEU A 114 5.25 -9.82 7.49
CA LEU A 114 5.06 -9.42 8.90
C LEU A 114 4.49 -10.57 9.72
N CYS A 115 3.29 -11.02 9.38
CA CYS A 115 2.53 -12.00 10.15
C CYS A 115 1.46 -12.68 9.30
N MET A 116 0.79 -13.64 9.92
CA MET A 116 -0.42 -14.29 9.42
C MET A 116 -1.50 -14.15 10.50
N LEU A 117 -2.71 -13.78 10.10
CA LEU A 117 -3.89 -13.71 10.95
C LEU A 117 -4.89 -14.78 10.51
N GLU A 118 -5.21 -15.67 11.45
CA GLU A 118 -6.27 -16.67 11.28
C GLU A 118 -7.64 -15.99 11.38
N PHE A 119 -8.58 -16.37 10.50
CA PHE A 119 -10.00 -15.97 10.55
C PHE A 119 -10.30 -14.45 10.43
N ASP A 120 -9.61 -13.76 9.53
CA ASP A 120 -9.66 -12.30 9.38
C ASP A 120 -11.09 -11.69 9.41
N SER A 121 -11.37 -10.88 10.43
CA SER A 121 -12.56 -10.03 10.51
C SER A 121 -12.20 -8.55 10.52
N LEU A 122 -12.19 -7.98 9.32
CA LEU A 122 -12.50 -6.57 8.98
C LEU A 122 -11.59 -5.48 9.58
N SER A 123 -10.96 -4.77 8.64
CA SER A 123 -10.25 -3.48 8.74
C SER A 123 -8.94 -3.50 9.52
N ASP A 124 -7.86 -3.71 8.77
CA ASP A 124 -6.49 -3.62 9.28
C ASP A 124 -6.00 -2.18 9.23
N HIS A 125 -6.02 -1.53 10.38
CA HIS A 125 -5.32 -0.27 10.58
C HIS A 125 -4.08 -0.54 11.42
N LEU A 126 -2.90 -0.49 10.79
CA LEU A 126 -1.64 -0.52 11.54
C LEU A 126 -1.47 0.78 12.32
N TYR A 127 -1.24 0.64 13.62
CA TYR A 127 -0.79 1.77 14.42
C TYR A 127 0.69 2.05 14.11
N ALA A 128 0.94 3.20 13.49
CA ALA A 128 2.28 3.69 13.18
C ALA A 128 3.05 4.23 14.41
N SER A 129 2.42 4.24 15.59
CA SER A 129 2.95 4.83 16.81
C SER A 129 2.52 4.01 18.02
N PHE A 130 3.15 4.25 19.18
CA PHE A 130 2.67 3.69 20.44
C PHE A 130 1.18 3.99 20.58
N PRO A 131 0.35 2.99 20.93
CA PRO A 131 -1.05 3.28 21.22
C PRO A 131 -1.07 4.40 22.28
N PRO A 132 -2.02 5.34 22.19
CA PRO A 132 -2.18 6.34 23.23
C PRO A 132 -2.22 5.63 24.59
N PRO A 133 -1.54 6.18 25.62
CA PRO A 133 -1.47 5.52 26.91
C PRO A 133 -2.88 5.16 27.38
N LEU A 134 -3.08 3.90 27.77
CA LEU A 134 -4.37 3.36 28.23
C LEU A 134 -4.82 3.95 29.58
N SER A 135 -4.00 4.83 30.16
CA SER A 135 -4.29 5.54 31.40
C SER A 135 -5.27 6.69 31.12
N PRO A 136 -6.37 6.83 31.87
CA PRO A 136 -7.16 8.05 31.82
C PRO A 136 -6.27 9.25 32.21
N PRO A 137 -6.50 10.44 31.62
CA PRO A 137 -5.77 11.63 32.01
C PRO A 137 -5.92 11.82 33.52
N THR A 138 -4.79 11.91 34.22
CA THR A 138 -4.80 12.29 35.64
C THR A 138 -5.15 13.78 35.69
N ILE A 139 -6.24 14.10 36.39
CA ILE A 139 -6.75 15.46 36.61
C ILE A 139 -5.78 16.27 37.45
#